data_AF-A0A2A7U0W5-F1
#
_entry.id   AF-A0A2A7U0W5-F1
#
_cell.length_a   1.000
_cell.length_b   1.000
_cell.length_c   1.000
_cell.angle_alpha   90.00
_cell.angle_beta   90.00
_cell.angle_gamma   90.00
#
_symmetry.space_group_name_H-M   'P 1'
#
loop_
_entity.id
_entity.type
_entity.pdbx_description
1 polymer ?
#
loop_
_entity_poly.entity_id
_entity_poly.type
_entity_poly.pdbx_seq_one_letter_code
_entity_poly.pdbx_strand_id
1 'polypeptide(L)'
;MSQVDKQALREAAVAAKTTGEAPVMPFDQWLDKLIDFSKRLPPETVIALLDENEALEKRVVELTSENADLKHPGTYLPSKIDTPATDAFINEMRAKGVESCAAWLQGGCKYSRMAEMLREFAQNLREPKA
;
A
#
# COMPACT_ATOMS: atom_id res chain seq x y z
N MET A 1 -16.90 -8.68 16.56
CA MET A 1 -17.02 -9.85 15.67
C MET A 1 -18.50 -10.19 15.61
N SER A 2 -19.08 -10.19 14.41
CA SER A 2 -20.52 -10.35 14.19
C SER A 2 -21.09 -11.55 14.95
N GLN A 3 -22.20 -11.34 15.66
CA GLN A 3 -23.06 -12.44 16.12
C GLN A 3 -23.95 -12.98 14.99
N VAL A 4 -23.94 -12.36 13.80
CA VAL A 4 -24.78 -12.79 12.68
C VAL A 4 -24.18 -14.02 12.01
N ASP A 5 -24.93 -15.12 12.01
CA ASP A 5 -24.58 -16.30 11.21
C ASP A 5 -24.87 -16.04 9.72
N LYS A 6 -23.87 -15.44 9.05
CA LYS A 6 -23.95 -15.06 7.64
C LYS A 6 -24.10 -16.27 6.70
N GLN A 7 -23.63 -17.44 7.10
CA GLN A 7 -23.73 -18.66 6.28
C GLN A 7 -25.16 -19.21 6.33
N ALA A 8 -25.72 -19.33 7.53
CA ALA A 8 -27.12 -19.75 7.71
C ALA A 8 -28.12 -18.78 7.06
N LEU A 9 -27.79 -17.48 7.01
CA LEU A 9 -28.58 -16.47 6.31
C LEU A 9 -28.51 -16.63 4.79
N ARG A 10 -27.33 -16.92 4.23
CA ARG A 10 -27.15 -17.19 2.79
C ARG A 10 -27.91 -18.43 2.34
N GLU A 11 -27.84 -19.51 3.10
CA GLU A 11 -28.55 -20.75 2.79
C GLU A 11 -30.08 -20.55 2.81
N ALA A 12 -30.59 -19.84 3.81
CA ALA A 12 -32.01 -19.50 3.89
C ALA A 12 -32.44 -18.57 2.73
N ALA A 13 -31.62 -17.58 2.37
CA ALA A 13 -31.90 -16.69 1.24
C ALA A 13 -31.95 -17.46 -0.10
N VAL A 14 -31.04 -18.41 -0.32
CA VAL A 14 -31.02 -19.24 -1.53
C VAL A 14 -32.24 -20.17 -1.56
N ALA A 15 -32.62 -20.76 -0.42
CA ALA A 15 -33.79 -21.62 -0.33
C ALA A 15 -35.12 -20.88 -0.54
N ALA A 16 -35.21 -19.61 -0.14
CA ALA A 16 -36.39 -18.77 -0.32
C ALA A 16 -36.44 -18.05 -1.69
N LYS A 17 -35.35 -18.08 -2.45
CA LYS A 17 -35.23 -17.41 -3.75
C LYS A 17 -36.14 -18.07 -4.79
N THR A 18 -36.89 -17.26 -5.54
CA THR A 18 -37.62 -17.72 -6.72
C THR A 18 -36.73 -17.59 -7.98
N THR A 19 -36.97 -18.43 -8.98
CA THR A 19 -36.28 -18.32 -10.28
C THR A 19 -37.26 -17.73 -11.29
N GLY A 20 -37.25 -16.40 -11.45
CA GLY A 20 -38.25 -15.69 -12.25
C GLY A 20 -39.55 -15.44 -11.49
N GLU A 21 -40.70 -15.59 -12.14
CA GLU A 21 -42.03 -15.28 -11.56
C GLU A 21 -42.67 -16.45 -10.79
N ALA A 22 -42.15 -17.68 -10.94
CA ALA A 22 -42.70 -18.86 -10.28
C ALA A 22 -41.73 -19.43 -9.23
N PRO A 23 -42.23 -19.85 -8.05
CA PRO A 23 -41.42 -20.57 -7.08
C PRO A 23 -40.96 -21.93 -7.66
N VAL A 24 -39.73 -22.33 -7.38
CA VAL A 24 -39.12 -23.61 -7.85
C VAL A 24 -39.75 -24.84 -7.15
N MET A 25 -40.67 -24.59 -6.21
CA MET A 25 -41.31 -25.54 -5.31
C MET A 25 -42.77 -25.14 -5.06
N PRO A 26 -43.62 -26.00 -4.50
CA PRO A 26 -45.00 -25.64 -4.15
C PRO A 26 -45.08 -24.39 -3.26
N PHE A 27 -46.15 -23.60 -3.43
CA PHE A 27 -46.32 -22.31 -2.74
C PHE A 27 -46.19 -22.42 -1.22
N ASP A 28 -46.84 -23.41 -0.60
CA ASP A 28 -46.79 -23.59 0.86
C ASP A 28 -45.36 -23.86 1.34
N GLN A 29 -44.63 -24.69 0.58
CA GLN A 29 -43.24 -25.02 0.90
C GLN A 29 -42.31 -23.82 0.72
N TRP A 30 -42.58 -22.98 -0.28
CA TRP A 30 -41.86 -21.72 -0.47
C TRP A 30 -42.18 -20.71 0.64
N LEU A 31 -43.44 -20.62 1.06
CA LEU A 31 -43.90 -19.75 2.14
C LEU A 31 -43.19 -20.10 3.45
N ASP A 32 -43.06 -21.38 3.78
CA ASP A 32 -42.29 -21.84 4.94
C ASP A 32 -40.81 -21.41 4.87
N LYS A 33 -40.17 -21.55 3.69
CA LYS A 33 -38.78 -21.10 3.49
C LYS A 33 -38.63 -19.59 3.63
N LEU A 34 -39.61 -18.81 3.14
CA LEU A 34 -39.61 -17.36 3.24
C LEU A 34 -39.83 -16.90 4.68
N ILE A 35 -40.72 -17.57 5.43
CA ILE A 35 -40.93 -17.32 6.86
C ILE A 35 -39.65 -17.62 7.64
N ASP A 36 -38.98 -18.74 7.34
CA ASP A 36 -37.71 -19.09 7.99
C ASP A 36 -36.58 -18.11 7.67
N PHE A 37 -36.52 -17.59 6.44
CA PHE A 37 -35.59 -16.52 6.08
C PHE A 37 -35.91 -15.22 6.85
N SER A 38 -37.18 -14.82 6.92
CA SER A 38 -37.61 -13.61 7.66
C SER A 38 -37.23 -13.68 9.15
N LYS A 39 -37.39 -14.84 9.79
CA LYS A 39 -36.94 -15.06 11.19
C LYS A 39 -35.43 -14.89 11.37
N ARG A 40 -34.64 -15.20 10.34
CA ARG A 40 -33.17 -15.08 10.35
C ARG A 40 -32.68 -13.70 9.95
N LEU A 41 -33.55 -12.87 9.36
CA LEU A 41 -33.27 -11.50 8.97
C LEU A 41 -34.14 -10.49 9.76
N PRO A 42 -34.11 -10.49 11.10
CA PRO A 42 -34.80 -9.48 11.88
C PRO A 42 -34.13 -8.10 11.67
N PRO A 43 -34.83 -6.98 11.95
CA PRO A 43 -34.32 -5.64 11.76
C PRO A 43 -32.93 -5.40 12.37
N GLU A 44 -32.67 -5.96 13.55
CA GLU A 44 -31.39 -5.84 14.26
C GLU A 44 -30.25 -6.51 13.48
N THR A 45 -30.52 -7.64 12.82
CA THR A 45 -29.54 -8.32 11.97
C THR A 45 -29.25 -7.53 10.71
N VAL A 46 -30.27 -6.88 10.12
CA VAL A 46 -30.08 -6.00 8.97
C VAL A 46 -29.18 -4.81 9.34
N ILE A 47 -29.47 -4.16 10.47
CA ILE A 47 -28.66 -3.03 10.96
C ILE A 47 -27.21 -3.47 11.20
N ALA A 48 -27.00 -4.59 11.90
CA ALA A 48 -25.65 -5.10 12.16
C ALA A 48 -24.87 -5.41 10.86
N LEU A 49 -25.54 -5.94 9.83
CA LEU A 49 -24.91 -6.18 8.52
C LEU A 49 -24.60 -4.88 7.77
N LEU A 50 -25.42 -3.85 7.91
CA LEU A 50 -25.17 -2.53 7.33
C LEU A 50 -23.98 -1.84 8.00
N ASP A 51 -23.94 -1.83 9.34
CA ASP A 51 -22.83 -1.25 10.11
C ASP A 51 -21.50 -1.93 9.77
N GLU A 52 -21.50 -3.25 9.64
CA GLU A 52 -20.32 -4.01 9.23
C GLU A 52 -19.87 -3.72 7.80
N ASN A 53 -20.81 -3.55 6.87
CA ASN A 53 -20.48 -3.16 5.51
C ASN A 53 -19.86 -1.76 5.46
N GLU A 54 -20.42 -0.78 6.19
CA GLU A 54 -19.85 0.57 6.27
C GLU A 54 -18.43 0.55 6.88
N ALA A 55 -18.22 -0.24 7.92
CA ALA A 55 -16.90 -0.40 8.53
C ALA A 55 -15.89 -1.07 7.57
N LEU A 56 -16.32 -2.07 6.80
CA LEU A 56 -15.49 -2.73 5.79
C LEU A 56 -15.16 -1.80 4.62
N GLU A 57 -16.12 -1.01 4.13
CA GLU A 57 -15.91 -0.01 3.08
C GLU A 57 -14.86 1.03 3.49
N LYS A 58 -14.96 1.58 4.71
CA LYS A 58 -13.94 2.49 5.27
C LYS A 58 -12.55 1.86 5.28
N ARG A 59 -12.44 0.63 5.78
CA ARG A 59 -11.16 -0.08 5.84
C ARG A 59 -10.58 -0.39 4.46
N VAL A 60 -11.43 -0.70 3.47
CA VAL A 60 -10.99 -0.89 2.08
C VAL A 60 -10.44 0.41 1.53
N VAL A 61 -11.10 1.55 1.75
CA VAL A 61 -10.59 2.87 1.32
C VAL A 61 -9.21 3.15 1.93
N GLU A 62 -9.06 2.98 3.25
CA GLU A 62 -7.77 3.16 3.94
C GLU A 62 -6.68 2.24 3.36
N LEU A 63 -6.95 0.94 3.24
CA LEU A 63 -5.98 -0.01 2.69
C LEU A 63 -5.66 0.25 1.22
N THR A 64 -6.60 0.79 0.43
CA THR A 64 -6.32 1.17 -0.96
C THR A 64 -5.43 2.40 -1.03
N SER A 65 -5.59 3.37 -0.12
CA SER A 65 -4.66 4.50 -0.02
C SER A 65 -3.26 4.06 0.40
N GLU A 66 -3.13 3.23 1.44
CA GLU A 66 -1.85 2.67 1.89
C GLU A 66 -1.20 1.83 0.78
N ASN A 67 -1.96 0.98 0.09
CA ASN A 67 -1.43 0.22 -1.03
C ASN A 67 -1.03 1.09 -2.22
N ALA A 68 -1.73 2.20 -2.49
CA ALA A 68 -1.33 3.13 -3.55
C ALA A 68 0.02 3.78 -3.21
N ASP A 69 0.22 4.14 -1.94
CA ASP A 69 1.50 4.64 -1.44
C ASP A 69 2.62 3.60 -1.54
N LEU A 70 2.34 2.33 -1.28
CA LEU A 70 3.30 1.22 -1.39
C LEU A 70 3.59 0.78 -2.83
N LYS A 71 2.58 0.81 -3.72
CA LYS A 71 2.69 0.31 -5.10
C LYS A 71 3.25 1.32 -6.08
N HIS A 72 3.47 2.57 -5.68
CA HIS A 72 4.16 3.52 -6.56
C HIS A 72 5.57 2.96 -6.85
N PRO A 73 5.92 2.64 -8.11
CA PRO A 73 7.25 2.08 -8.45
C PRO A 73 8.41 3.08 -8.29
N GLY A 74 8.17 4.19 -7.58
CA GLY A 74 9.13 5.21 -7.22
C GLY A 74 9.11 5.56 -5.72
N THR A 75 8.26 4.95 -4.88
CA THR A 75 8.22 5.13 -3.41
C THR A 75 9.08 4.14 -2.61
N TYR A 76 9.98 3.42 -3.30
CA TYR A 76 11.38 3.37 -2.84
C TYR A 76 12.01 4.76 -2.98
N LEU A 77 11.38 5.80 -2.44
CA LEU A 77 11.87 7.17 -2.48
C LEU A 77 13.06 7.22 -1.52
N PRO A 78 14.31 7.39 -1.99
CA PRO A 78 15.42 7.71 -1.10
C PRO A 78 15.13 9.00 -0.30
N SER A 79 14.20 9.85 -0.77
CA SER A 79 13.78 11.08 -0.09
C SER A 79 12.95 10.88 1.18
N LYS A 80 12.50 9.65 1.50
CA LYS A 80 11.86 9.32 2.79
C LYS A 80 12.73 8.44 3.67
N ILE A 81 13.91 8.04 3.18
CA ILE A 81 14.89 7.23 3.88
C ILE A 81 16.17 8.05 3.92
N ASP A 82 16.21 9.04 4.82
CA ASP A 82 17.48 9.65 5.21
C ASP A 82 18.32 8.53 5.82
N THR A 83 19.24 8.01 5.02
CA THR A 83 20.20 7.01 5.46
C THR A 83 21.56 7.66 5.39
N PRO A 84 22.06 8.21 6.51
CA PRO A 84 23.38 8.81 6.59
C PRO A 84 24.48 7.91 6.00
N ALA A 85 24.30 6.58 6.11
CA ALA A 85 25.19 5.59 5.52
C ALA A 85 25.16 5.57 3.97
N THR A 86 23.97 5.66 3.37
CA THR A 86 23.81 5.70 1.89
C THR A 86 24.32 7.02 1.34
N ASP A 87 24.04 8.14 2.02
CA ASP A 87 24.53 9.46 1.62
C ASP A 87 26.05 9.56 1.74
N ALA A 88 26.63 9.06 2.84
CA ALA A 88 28.06 8.96 3.00
C ALA A 88 28.69 8.09 1.89
N PHE A 89 28.06 6.96 1.54
CA PHE A 89 28.53 6.11 0.45
C PHE A 89 28.46 6.80 -0.92
N ILE A 90 27.36 7.49 -1.25
CA ILE A 90 27.22 8.23 -2.51
C ILE A 90 28.27 9.35 -2.58
N ASN A 91 28.46 10.08 -1.48
CA ASN A 91 29.44 11.14 -1.40
C ASN A 91 30.88 10.62 -1.55
N GLU A 92 31.19 9.46 -0.95
CA GLU A 92 32.48 8.80 -1.12
C GLU A 92 32.72 8.39 -2.59
N MET A 93 31.71 7.87 -3.27
CA MET A 93 31.81 7.53 -4.70
C MET A 93 32.02 8.77 -5.58
N ARG A 94 31.35 9.88 -5.27
CA ARG A 94 31.57 11.17 -5.95
C ARG A 94 32.99 11.69 -5.69
N ALA A 95 33.47 11.63 -4.45
CA ALA A 95 34.82 12.06 -4.09
C ALA A 95 35.90 11.29 -4.87
N LYS A 96 35.78 9.95 -4.96
CA LYS A 96 36.70 9.11 -5.76
C LYS A 96 36.70 9.45 -7.25
N GLY A 97 35.54 9.75 -7.82
CA GLY A 97 35.42 10.19 -9.21
C GLY A 97 36.14 11.52 -9.46
N VAL A 98 35.96 12.48 -8.53
CA VAL A 98 36.62 13.78 -8.58
C VAL A 98 38.13 13.66 -8.42
N GLU A 99 38.61 12.80 -7.52
CA GLU A 99 40.05 12.51 -7.34
C GLU A 99 40.67 11.91 -8.60
N SER A 100 39.96 11.01 -9.26
CA SER A 100 40.39 10.42 -10.53
C SER A 100 40.54 11.49 -11.63
N CYS A 101 39.60 12.43 -11.70
CA CYS A 101 39.69 13.58 -12.60
C CYS A 101 40.87 14.51 -12.26
N ALA A 102 41.09 14.79 -10.97
CA ALA A 102 42.22 15.60 -10.52
C ALA A 102 43.57 14.94 -10.85
N ALA A 103 43.68 13.62 -10.70
CA ALA A 103 44.88 12.86 -11.05
C ALA A 103 45.16 12.89 -12.56
N TRP A 104 44.13 12.74 -13.40
CA TRP A 104 44.25 12.86 -14.85
C TRP A 104 44.75 14.26 -15.27
N LEU A 105 44.21 15.32 -14.67
CA LEU A 105 44.61 16.70 -14.96
C LEU A 105 46.06 17.01 -14.54
N GLN A 106 46.54 16.42 -13.45
CA GLN A 106 47.95 16.57 -13.04
C GLN A 106 48.94 15.87 -13.95
N GLY A 107 48.55 14.74 -14.55
CA GLY A 107 49.39 14.02 -15.53
C GLY A 107 49.64 14.84 -16.80
N GLY A 108 48.70 15.72 -17.19
CA GLY A 108 48.82 16.60 -18.36
C GLY A 108 49.46 17.96 -18.07
N CYS A 109 49.25 18.52 -16.87
CA CYS A 109 49.75 19.84 -16.48
C CYS A 109 50.27 19.81 -15.03
N LYS A 110 51.60 19.93 -14.85
CA LYS A 110 52.29 19.74 -13.56
C LYS A 110 51.85 20.66 -12.40
N TYR A 111 51.09 21.72 -12.66
CA TYR A 111 50.61 22.66 -11.64
C TYR A 111 49.25 23.25 -12.03
N SER A 112 48.28 22.38 -12.28
CA SER A 112 46.92 22.79 -12.56
C SER A 112 46.23 23.24 -11.27
N ARG A 113 46.03 24.56 -11.09
CA ARG A 113 45.15 25.13 -10.05
C ARG A 113 43.77 24.44 -10.02
N MET A 114 43.31 23.97 -11.18
CA MET A 114 42.07 23.20 -11.32
C MET A 114 42.14 21.83 -10.62
N ALA A 115 43.28 21.14 -10.68
CA ALA A 115 43.44 19.85 -10.00
C ALA A 115 43.47 19.99 -8.47
N GLU A 116 44.01 21.10 -7.95
CA GLU A 116 43.94 21.42 -6.52
C GLU A 116 42.50 21.69 -6.08
N MET A 117 41.77 22.55 -6.80
CA MET A 117 40.36 22.84 -6.50
C MET A 117 39.48 21.59 -6.52
N LEU A 118 39.74 20.65 -7.43
CA LEU A 118 39.00 19.38 -7.48
C LEU A 118 39.29 18.49 -6.26
N ARG A 119 40.53 18.47 -5.74
CA ARG A 119 40.84 17.73 -4.49
C ARG A 119 40.14 18.34 -3.29
N GLU A 120 40.14 19.66 -3.17
CA GLU A 120 39.43 20.37 -2.11
C GLU A 120 37.92 20.06 -2.19
N PHE A 121 37.35 20.05 -3.40
CA PHE A 121 35.95 19.65 -3.61
C PHE A 121 35.70 18.18 -3.20
N ALA A 122 36.60 17.26 -3.52
CA ALA A 122 36.48 15.86 -3.09
C ALA A 122 36.54 15.70 -1.56
N GLN A 123 37.34 16.49 -0.87
CA GLN A 123 37.39 16.51 0.60
C GLN A 123 36.07 17.03 1.19
N ASN A 124 35.55 18.15 0.67
CA ASN A 124 34.28 18.73 1.12
C ASN A 124 33.07 17.80 0.91
N LEU A 125 33.14 16.86 -0.05
CA LEU A 125 32.10 15.84 -0.22
C LEU A 125 32.08 14.82 0.91
N ARG A 126 33.22 14.54 1.56
CA ARG A 126 33.34 13.59 2.67
C ARG A 126 33.01 14.21 4.04
N GLU A 127 33.01 15.53 4.13
CA GLU A 127 32.66 16.22 5.36
C GLU A 127 31.15 16.07 5.65
N PRO A 128 30.76 15.68 6.87
CA PRO A 128 29.35 15.66 7.24
C PRO A 128 28.81 17.09 7.18
N LYS A 129 27.79 17.33 6.36
CA LYS A 129 27.08 18.63 6.37
C LYS A 129 26.35 18.76 7.70
N ALA A 130 26.72 19.78 8.48
CA ALA A 130 26.07 20.15 9.73
C ALA A 130 24.63 20.61 9.52
#